data_AF-A0A968LQS0-F1
#
_entry.id   AF-A0A968LQS0-F1
#
_cell.length_a   1.000
_cell.length_b   1.000
_cell.length_c   1.000
_cell.angle_alpha   90.00
_cell.angle_beta   90.00
_cell.angle_gamma   90.00
#
_symmetry.space_group_name_H-M   'P 1'
#
loop_
_entity.id
_entity.type
_entity.pdbx_description
1 polymer ?
#
loop_
_entity_poly.entity_id
_entity_poly.type
_entity_poly.pdbx_seq_one_letter_code
_entity_poly.pdbx_strand_id
1 'polypeptide(L)'
;MNTAQDLLYQAYGMRDTDPAKLALLEEAVQLADAANDTKTGYEARDELIDASTFSGQGEKMLVAFAWMLNAFDANPDEYSAHSLYWKYKWVLNTARQFPQISAERIDALIADFEHRLESAGYSPRPALDARVGWARHRGRR
;
A
#
# COMPACT_ATOMS: atom_id res chain seq x y z
N MET A 1 4.35 12.66 25.74
CA MET A 1 4.33 12.48 24.28
C MET A 1 3.62 11.17 24.01
N ASN A 2 2.66 11.14 23.10
CA ASN A 2 2.05 9.89 22.66
C ASN A 2 3.08 9.09 21.87
N THR A 3 3.07 7.77 22.00
CA THR A 3 3.89 6.87 21.18
C THR A 3 3.23 6.63 19.82
N ALA A 4 3.99 6.09 18.87
CA ALA A 4 3.43 5.66 17.58
C ALA A 4 2.25 4.69 17.77
N GLN A 5 2.39 3.76 18.71
CA GLN A 5 1.36 2.78 19.05
C GLN A 5 0.09 3.45 19.60
N ASP A 6 0.21 4.49 20.44
CA ASP A 6 -0.95 5.20 20.98
C ASP A 6 -1.74 5.91 19.88
N LEU A 7 -1.05 6.49 18.89
CA LEU A 7 -1.70 7.15 17.75
C LEU A 7 -2.35 6.14 16.81
N LEU A 8 -1.69 5.00 16.56
CA LEU A 8 -2.25 3.91 15.77
C LEU A 8 -3.54 3.35 16.41
N TYR A 9 -3.54 3.13 17.73
CA TYR A 9 -4.73 2.68 18.45
C TYR A 9 -5.88 3.68 18.37
N GLN A 10 -5.60 4.98 18.44
CA GLN A 10 -6.61 6.02 18.25
C GLN A 10 -7.19 5.98 16.83
N ALA A 11 -6.33 5.81 15.82
CA ALA A 11 -6.74 5.76 14.42
C ALA A 11 -7.68 4.58 14.11
N TYR A 12 -7.54 3.43 14.76
CA TYR A 12 -8.44 2.28 14.57
C TYR A 12 -9.90 2.58 14.92
N GLY A 13 -10.14 3.50 15.86
CA GLY A 13 -11.50 3.90 16.26
C GLY A 13 -12.19 4.85 15.28
N MET A 14 -11.49 5.27 14.22
CA MET A 14 -11.94 6.31 13.31
C MET A 14 -12.34 5.74 11.95
N ARG A 15 -13.17 6.48 11.22
CA ARG A 15 -13.58 6.10 9.86
C ARG A 15 -12.44 6.39 8.88
N ASP A 16 -12.24 5.51 7.90
CA ASP A 16 -11.19 5.67 6.88
C ASP A 16 -11.29 6.97 6.07
N THR A 17 -12.50 7.51 5.92
CA THR A 17 -12.75 8.77 5.23
C THR A 17 -12.51 10.01 6.09
N ASP A 18 -12.20 9.84 7.38
CA ASP A 18 -11.96 10.96 8.31
C ASP A 18 -10.54 11.53 8.08
N PRO A 19 -10.40 12.82 7.70
CA PRO A 19 -9.09 13.45 7.56
C PRO A 19 -8.22 13.38 8.82
N ALA A 20 -8.84 13.35 10.00
CA ALA A 20 -8.11 13.24 11.26
C ALA A 20 -7.49 11.85 11.46
N LYS A 21 -8.12 10.77 10.92
CA LYS A 21 -7.49 9.43 10.92
C LYS A 21 -6.21 9.45 10.11
N LEU A 22 -6.24 10.06 8.93
CA LEU A 22 -5.09 10.16 8.04
C LEU A 22 -3.91 10.90 8.70
N ALA A 23 -4.20 12.05 9.32
CA ALA A 23 -3.18 12.84 10.01
C ALA A 23 -2.55 12.07 11.19
N LEU A 24 -3.35 11.35 11.98
CA LEU A 24 -2.86 10.51 13.07
C LEU A 24 -1.98 9.36 12.57
N LEU A 25 -2.34 8.72 11.46
CA LEU A 25 -1.55 7.64 10.87
C LEU A 25 -0.21 8.15 10.32
N GLU A 26 -0.18 9.34 9.72
CA GLU A 26 1.07 9.97 9.29
C GLU A 26 1.99 10.29 10.46
N GLU A 27 1.44 10.81 11.56
CA GLU A 27 2.21 11.06 12.79
C GLU A 27 2.68 9.74 13.43
N ALA A 28 1.83 8.71 13.46
CA ALA A 28 2.21 7.38 13.94
C ALA A 28 3.38 6.80 13.14
N VAL A 29 3.35 6.93 11.82
CA VAL A 29 4.44 6.54 10.93
C VAL A 29 5.73 7.29 11.25
N GLN A 30 5.67 8.61 11.40
CA GLN A 30 6.85 9.42 11.72
C GLN A 30 7.47 9.05 13.07
N LEU A 31 6.64 8.83 14.09
CA LEU A 31 7.11 8.41 15.41
C LEU A 31 7.69 7.00 15.41
N ALA A 32 7.09 6.07 14.66
CA ALA A 32 7.59 4.70 14.52
C ALA A 32 8.95 4.69 13.84
N ASP A 33 9.10 5.45 12.74
CA ASP A 33 10.37 5.57 12.01
C ASP A 33 11.46 6.18 12.91
N ALA A 34 11.14 7.24 13.67
CA ALA A 34 12.08 7.86 14.61
C ALA A 34 12.53 6.92 15.74
N ALA A 35 11.66 5.99 16.15
CA ALA A 35 11.95 4.98 17.16
C ALA A 35 12.59 3.71 16.59
N ASN A 36 12.74 3.59 15.27
CA ASN A 36 13.07 2.33 14.56
C ASN A 36 12.10 1.18 14.91
N ASP A 37 10.84 1.49 15.18
CA ASP A 37 9.79 0.51 15.43
C ASP A 37 9.16 0.08 14.09
N THR A 38 9.81 -0.88 13.43
CA THR A 38 9.39 -1.36 12.10
C THR A 38 8.02 -2.03 12.13
N LYS A 39 7.66 -2.68 13.25
CA LYS A 39 6.37 -3.37 13.37
C LYS A 39 5.22 -2.38 13.40
N THR A 40 5.25 -1.42 14.34
CA THR A 40 4.23 -0.37 14.42
C THR A 40 4.23 0.49 13.14
N GLY A 41 5.42 0.74 12.58
CA GLY A 41 5.57 1.47 11.32
C GLY A 41 4.94 0.75 10.12
N TYR A 42 4.95 -0.58 10.10
CA TYR A 42 4.28 -1.38 9.08
C TYR A 42 2.76 -1.37 9.28
N GLU A 43 2.28 -1.61 10.50
CA GLU A 43 0.85 -1.60 10.83
C GLU A 43 0.20 -0.23 10.55
N ALA A 44 0.89 0.87 10.92
CA ALA A 44 0.41 2.22 10.63
C ALA A 44 0.35 2.52 9.13
N ARG A 45 1.30 1.99 8.33
CA ARG A 45 1.27 2.12 6.86
C ARG A 45 0.19 1.28 6.21
N ASP A 46 -0.11 0.10 6.75
CA ASP A 46 -1.20 -0.76 6.27
C ASP A 46 -2.54 -0.03 6.40
N GLU A 47 -2.81 0.54 7.58
CA GLU A 47 -3.99 1.38 7.84
C GLU A 47 -3.97 2.68 7.02
N LEU A 48 -2.80 3.29 6.82
CA LEU A 48 -2.65 4.50 6.01
C LEU A 48 -3.05 4.22 4.56
N ILE A 49 -2.76 3.03 4.04
CA ILE A 49 -3.21 2.61 2.70
C ILE A 49 -4.74 2.49 2.66
N ASP A 50 -5.38 1.89 3.66
CA ASP A 50 -6.85 1.83 3.75
C ASP A 50 -7.45 3.24 3.73
N ALA A 51 -7.04 4.09 4.67
CA ALA A 51 -7.51 5.47 4.76
C ALA A 51 -7.26 6.27 3.46
N SER A 52 -6.08 6.12 2.87
CA SER A 52 -5.70 6.80 1.62
C SER A 52 -6.54 6.34 0.43
N THR A 53 -6.95 5.06 0.39
CA THR A 53 -7.82 4.52 -0.66
C THR A 53 -9.16 5.23 -0.67
N PHE A 54 -9.78 5.39 0.50
CA PHE A 54 -11.14 5.91 0.62
C PHE A 54 -11.21 7.44 0.68
N SER A 55 -10.10 8.11 1.01
CA SER A 55 -10.01 9.58 1.02
C SER A 55 -9.45 10.17 -0.28
N GLY A 56 -9.04 9.34 -1.25
CA GLY A 56 -8.49 9.82 -2.54
C GLY A 56 -7.01 10.24 -2.48
N GLN A 57 -6.30 9.88 -1.43
CA GLN A 57 -4.91 10.29 -1.18
C GLN A 57 -3.90 9.32 -1.81
N GLY A 58 -4.01 9.11 -3.13
CA GLY A 58 -3.26 8.09 -3.86
C GLY A 58 -1.73 8.19 -3.73
N GLU A 59 -1.16 9.40 -3.68
CA GLU A 59 0.30 9.57 -3.51
C GLU A 59 0.81 9.01 -2.18
N LYS A 60 0.04 9.22 -1.09
CA LYS A 60 0.37 8.69 0.24
C LYS A 60 0.33 7.16 0.26
N MET A 61 -0.67 6.56 -0.38
CA MET A 61 -0.73 5.11 -0.59
C MET A 61 0.52 4.60 -1.31
N LEU A 62 0.93 5.24 -2.41
CA LEU A 62 2.08 4.78 -3.20
C LEU A 62 3.38 4.80 -2.38
N VAL A 63 3.59 5.86 -1.59
CA VAL A 63 4.77 5.99 -0.72
C VAL A 63 4.75 4.96 0.41
N ALA A 64 3.61 4.80 1.08
CA ALA A 64 3.44 3.83 2.16
C ALA A 64 3.67 2.39 1.67
N PHE A 65 3.09 2.05 0.52
CA PHE A 65 3.22 0.71 -0.05
C PHE A 65 4.65 0.40 -0.50
N ALA A 66 5.35 1.36 -1.11
CA ALA A 66 6.75 1.16 -1.50
C ALA A 66 7.64 0.82 -0.29
N TRP A 67 7.40 1.46 0.85
CA TRP A 67 8.09 1.13 2.10
C TRP A 67 7.70 -0.26 2.61
N MET A 68 6.40 -0.58 2.66
CA MET A 68 5.92 -1.89 3.13
C MET A 68 6.45 -3.04 2.28
N LEU A 69 6.53 -2.86 0.95
CA LEU A 69 7.08 -3.86 0.04
C LEU A 69 8.55 -4.14 0.34
N ASN A 70 9.36 -3.10 0.57
CA ASN A 70 10.76 -3.27 0.96
C ASN A 70 10.91 -3.93 2.34
N ALA A 71 10.06 -3.58 3.31
CA ALA A 71 10.07 -4.21 4.63
C ALA A 71 9.69 -5.70 4.54
N PHE A 72 8.67 -6.03 3.73
CA PHE A 72 8.28 -7.40 3.44
C PHE A 72 9.40 -8.18 2.75
N ASP A 73 10.06 -7.60 1.75
CA ASP A 73 11.15 -8.28 1.04
C ASP A 73 12.37 -8.52 1.93
N ALA A 74 12.61 -7.67 2.93
CA ALA A 74 13.66 -7.85 3.91
C ALA A 74 13.33 -8.96 4.94
N ASN A 75 12.08 -9.02 5.42
CA ASN A 75 11.65 -9.97 6.45
C ASN A 75 10.24 -10.53 6.14
N PRO A 76 10.09 -11.43 5.15
CA PRO A 76 8.77 -11.86 4.68
C PRO A 76 7.97 -12.64 5.72
N ASP A 77 8.64 -13.32 6.66
CA ASP A 77 7.99 -14.10 7.72
C ASP A 77 7.36 -13.23 8.82
N GLU A 78 7.71 -11.94 8.91
CA GLU A 78 7.16 -11.01 9.92
C GLU A 78 5.80 -10.43 9.53
N TYR A 79 5.44 -10.50 8.25
CA TYR A 79 4.32 -9.75 7.69
C TYR A 79 3.37 -10.64 6.87
N SER A 80 2.10 -10.24 6.82
CA SER A 80 1.09 -10.99 6.05
C SER A 80 1.25 -10.74 4.54
N ALA A 81 1.73 -11.76 3.82
CA ALA A 81 1.74 -11.75 2.36
C ALA A 81 0.33 -11.52 1.78
N HIS A 82 -0.68 -12.12 2.41
CA HIS A 82 -2.07 -11.94 2.00
C HIS A 82 -2.51 -10.47 2.09
N SER A 83 -2.22 -9.79 3.20
CA SER A 83 -2.59 -8.37 3.37
C SER A 83 -1.84 -7.50 2.35
N LEU A 84 -0.53 -7.69 2.23
CA LEU A 84 0.29 -6.93 1.28
C LEU A 84 -0.20 -7.08 -0.17
N TYR A 85 -0.49 -8.31 -0.60
CA TYR A 85 -0.96 -8.58 -1.96
C TYR A 85 -2.37 -8.04 -2.21
N TRP A 86 -3.20 -7.98 -1.17
CA TRP A 86 -4.48 -7.29 -1.24
C TRP A 86 -4.30 -5.80 -1.50
N LYS A 87 -3.41 -5.12 -0.76
CA LYS A 87 -3.07 -3.71 -0.98
C LYS A 87 -2.40 -3.47 -2.34
N TYR A 88 -1.56 -4.40 -2.80
CA TYR A 88 -0.88 -4.28 -4.09
C TYR A 88 -1.89 -4.12 -5.24
N LYS A 89 -3.01 -4.86 -5.22
CA LYS A 89 -4.09 -4.67 -6.21
C LYS A 89 -4.60 -3.23 -6.27
N TRP A 90 -4.77 -2.60 -5.11
CA TRP A 90 -5.23 -1.21 -5.04
C TRP A 90 -4.16 -0.25 -5.54
N VAL A 91 -2.90 -0.49 -5.17
CA VAL A 91 -1.75 0.27 -5.66
C VAL A 91 -1.64 0.24 -7.18
N LEU A 92 -1.84 -0.90 -7.83
CA LEU A 92 -1.85 -1.00 -9.30
C LEU A 92 -3.00 -0.17 -9.92
N ASN A 93 -4.18 -0.18 -9.29
CA ASN A 93 -5.31 0.63 -9.75
C ASN A 93 -5.09 2.13 -9.58
N THR A 94 -4.38 2.52 -8.52
CA THR A 94 -4.01 3.89 -8.20
C THR A 94 -2.89 4.38 -9.12
N ALA A 95 -1.80 3.63 -9.24
CA ALA A 95 -0.59 4.01 -9.99
C ALA A 95 -0.90 4.39 -11.45
N ARG A 96 -1.75 3.64 -12.15
CA ARG A 96 -2.13 3.94 -13.55
C ARG A 96 -2.84 5.29 -13.73
N GLN A 97 -3.37 5.89 -12.68
CA GLN A 97 -4.05 7.19 -12.71
C GLN A 97 -3.06 8.36 -12.64
N PHE A 98 -1.80 8.10 -12.26
CA PHE A 98 -0.77 9.11 -12.12
C PHE A 98 0.04 9.26 -13.42
N PRO A 99 -0.04 10.40 -14.12
CA PRO A 99 0.66 10.59 -15.40
C PRO A 99 2.18 10.61 -15.26
N GLN A 100 2.72 10.91 -14.08
CA GLN A 100 4.15 10.87 -13.79
C GLN A 100 4.73 9.45 -13.73
N ILE A 101 3.89 8.42 -13.60
CA ILE A 101 4.34 7.03 -13.62
C ILE A 101 4.30 6.54 -15.07
N SER A 102 5.46 6.17 -15.59
CA SER A 102 5.57 5.74 -16.99
C SER A 102 4.82 4.43 -17.24
N ALA A 103 4.47 4.18 -18.50
CA ALA A 103 3.79 2.96 -18.90
C ALA A 103 4.62 1.71 -18.57
N GLU A 104 5.93 1.77 -18.82
CA GLU A 104 6.88 0.70 -18.54
C GLU A 104 6.94 0.39 -17.04
N ARG A 105 6.83 1.43 -16.19
CA ARG A 105 6.79 1.23 -14.74
C ARG A 105 5.51 0.55 -14.28
N ILE A 106 4.36 0.86 -14.88
CA ILE A 106 3.10 0.16 -14.58
C ILE A 106 3.17 -1.29 -15.03
N ASP A 107 3.69 -1.56 -16.23
CA ASP A 107 3.87 -2.93 -16.73
C ASP A 107 4.82 -3.74 -15.82
N ALA A 108 5.92 -3.13 -15.36
CA ALA A 108 6.84 -3.77 -14.42
C ALA A 108 6.18 -4.07 -13.06
N LEU A 109 5.35 -3.16 -12.52
CA LEU A 109 4.63 -3.41 -11.26
C LEU A 109 3.61 -4.55 -11.39
N ILE A 110 2.95 -4.69 -12.54
CA ILE A 110 2.01 -5.80 -12.79
C ILE A 110 2.78 -7.13 -12.89
N ALA A 111 3.92 -7.14 -13.58
CA ALA A 111 4.76 -8.33 -13.70
C ALA A 111 5.35 -8.77 -12.35
N ASP A 112 5.79 -7.82 -11.53
CA ASP A 112 6.26 -8.10 -10.16
C ASP A 112 5.14 -8.70 -9.31
N PHE A 113 3.92 -8.14 -9.38
CA PHE A 113 2.78 -8.68 -8.65
C PHE A 113 2.39 -10.10 -9.10
N GLU A 114 2.43 -10.37 -10.41
CA GLU A 114 2.18 -11.71 -10.97
C GLU A 114 3.20 -12.73 -10.44
N HIS A 115 4.49 -12.40 -10.50
CA HIS A 115 5.57 -13.25 -10.01
C HIS A 115 5.45 -13.56 -8.50
N ARG A 116 5.04 -12.58 -7.70
CA ARG A 116 4.81 -12.75 -6.26
C ARG A 116 3.63 -13.67 -5.97
N LEU A 117 2.52 -13.51 -6.69
CA LEU A 117 1.36 -14.40 -6.56
C LEU A 117 1.74 -15.85 -6.91
N GLU A 118 2.45 -16.05 -8.01
CA GLU A 118 2.92 -17.38 -8.43
C GLU A 118 3.83 -18.03 -7.38
N SER A 119 4.83 -17.28 -6.90
CA SER A 119 5.79 -17.76 -5.91
C SER A 119 5.13 -18.14 -4.58
N ALA A 120 4.04 -17.44 -4.22
CA ALA A 120 3.25 -17.73 -3.02
C ALA A 120 2.12 -18.75 -3.25
N GLY A 121 1.99 -19.33 -4.45
CA GLY A 121 0.95 -20.32 -4.77
C GLY A 121 -0.46 -19.75 -4.87
N TYR A 122 -0.61 -18.43 -5.04
CA TYR A 122 -1.91 -17.78 -5.26
C TYR A 122 -2.32 -17.83 -6.74
N SER A 123 -3.62 -17.66 -6.99
CA SER A 123 -4.14 -17.53 -8.35
C SER A 123 -3.56 -16.28 -9.05
N PRO A 124 -3.19 -16.36 -10.35
CA PRO A 124 -2.71 -15.19 -11.12
C PRO A 124 -3.83 -14.21 -11.48
N ARG A 125 -5.09 -14.57 -11.20
CA ARG A 125 -6.28 -13.77 -11.57
C ARG A 125 -6.18 -12.29 -11.20
N PRO A 126 -5.75 -11.88 -9.99
CA PRO A 126 -5.64 -10.47 -9.64
C PRO A 126 -4.65 -9.69 -10.51
N ALA A 127 -3.53 -10.32 -10.92
CA ALA A 127 -2.57 -9.69 -11.82
C ALA A 127 -3.12 -9.58 -13.26
N LEU A 128 -3.84 -10.60 -13.73
CA LEU A 128 -4.54 -10.54 -15.02
C LEU A 128 -5.61 -9.44 -15.04
N ASP A 129 -6.39 -9.29 -13.96
CA ASP A 129 -7.37 -8.22 -13.82
C ASP A 129 -6.69 -6.84 -13.89
N ALA A 130 -5.54 -6.66 -13.23
CA ALA A 130 -4.74 -5.45 -13.33
C ALA A 130 -4.25 -5.19 -14.76
N ARG A 131 -3.77 -6.23 -15.47
CA ARG A 131 -3.31 -6.15 -16.86
C ARG A 131 -4.41 -5.73 -17.82
N VAL A 132 -5.62 -6.31 -17.70
CA VAL A 132 -6.80 -5.90 -18.46
C VAL A 132 -7.19 -4.46 -18.14
N GLY A 133 -7.17 -4.10 -16.86
CA GLY A 133 -7.43 -2.73 -16.41
C GLY A 133 -6.45 -1.72 -17.01
N TRP A 134 -5.17 -2.07 -17.09
CA TRP A 134 -4.14 -1.22 -17.67
C TRP A 134 -4.28 -1.07 -19.19
N ALA A 135 -4.51 -2.17 -19.91
CA ALA A 135 -4.75 -2.14 -21.36
C ALA A 135 -5.94 -1.23 -21.73
N ARG A 136 -7.04 -1.30 -20.96
CA ARG A 136 -8.19 -0.41 -21.14
C ARG A 136 -7.87 1.06 -20.86
N HIS A 137 -7.03 1.33 -19.86
CA HIS A 137 -6.62 2.71 -19.55
C HIS A 137 -5.78 3.32 -20.68
N ARG A 138 -4.81 2.57 -21.21
CA ARG A 138 -3.97 3.02 -22.33
C ARG A 138 -4.75 3.26 -23.61
N GLY A 139 -5.74 2.42 -23.93
CA GLY A 139 -6.58 2.58 -25.12
C GLY A 139 -7.53 3.79 -25.08
N ARG A 140 -7.59 4.53 -23.95
CA ARG A 140 -8.39 5.74 -23.78
C ARG A 140 -7.57 7.03 -23.78
N ARG A 141 -6.24 6.94 -23.84
CA ARG A 141 -5.33 8.10 -23.88
C ARG A 141 -5.06 8.54 -25.30
#